data_AF-A0A0B1SQ60-F1
#
_entry.id   AF-A0A0B1SQ60-F1
#
_cell.length_a   1.000
_cell.length_b   1.000
_cell.length_c   1.000
_cell.angle_alpha   90.00
_cell.angle_beta   90.00
_cell.angle_gamma   90.00
#
_symmetry.space_group_name_H-M   'P 1'
#
loop_
_entity.id
_entity.type
_entity.pdbx_description
1 polymer ?
#
loop_
_entity_poly.entity_id
_entity_poly.type
_entity_poly.pdbx_seq_one_letter_code
_entity_poly.pdbx_strand_id
1 'polypeptide(L)'
;LRITLLTIPEVHFNPNVNVEFRNQAAAQTDCLLQYKESANYISFVDLDDVLIPRIGNSYLEEFAHLFHSMPNVAYIHYFKENVRLKAARNPTQFSLRGMLGSIQFSQVSETGKMVADPRYVNCTWIHFPTIVAEGMERYTVPTRTNAITHLKHMRLEPNGTAIDLGNVPAYQPKTVDELVSNAPLLSRQAIDELQADFERMTSKPEVAQILPNLPRSFPYLKAIAQCFEDTFYKFHYSGRIKEITCPGPDRCVLPRGYPCYNAMADFHSFGNNTQINLHFATNSTFVEEDGCRP
;
A
#
# COMPACT_ATOMS: atom_id res chain seq x y z
N LEU A 1 11.00 -20.89 7.79
CA LEU A 1 11.93 -21.26 8.89
C LEU A 1 11.36 -20.66 10.17
N ARG A 2 10.91 -21.46 11.14
CA ARG A 2 10.42 -20.96 12.45
C ARG A 2 11.32 -21.52 13.53
N ILE A 3 12.10 -20.66 14.16
CA ILE A 3 13.00 -21.05 15.26
C ILE A 3 12.15 -21.14 16.53
N THR A 4 12.47 -22.03 17.46
CA THR A 4 11.91 -22.01 18.82
C THR A 4 13.02 -22.23 19.83
N LEU A 5 13.33 -21.20 20.62
CA LEU A 5 14.31 -21.31 21.71
C LEU A 5 13.55 -21.57 23.02
N LEU A 6 13.91 -22.64 23.72
CA LEU A 6 13.16 -23.11 24.91
C LEU A 6 13.27 -22.17 26.11
N THR A 7 14.30 -21.32 26.15
CA THR A 7 14.62 -20.45 27.28
C THR A 7 14.49 -18.96 26.97
N ILE A 8 14.23 -18.61 25.71
CA ILE A 8 14.12 -17.23 25.25
C ILE A 8 12.72 -17.06 24.65
N PRO A 9 11.92 -16.07 25.06
CA PRO A 9 10.61 -15.83 24.46
C PRO A 9 10.70 -15.60 22.95
N GLU A 10 9.74 -16.14 22.17
CA GLU A 10 9.71 -16.10 20.70
C GLU A 10 9.90 -14.70 20.13
N VAL A 11 9.34 -13.69 20.78
CA VAL A 11 9.45 -12.26 20.41
C VAL A 11 10.90 -11.77 20.32
N HIS A 12 11.86 -12.38 21.01
CA HIS A 12 13.25 -11.92 21.03
C HIS A 12 14.15 -12.53 19.96
N PHE A 13 13.72 -13.62 19.31
CA PHE A 13 14.56 -14.31 18.33
C PHE A 13 13.83 -14.65 17.02
N ASN A 14 12.48 -14.66 17.00
CA ASN A 14 11.74 -14.98 15.79
C ASN A 14 11.91 -13.83 14.79
N PRO A 15 12.52 -14.06 13.62
CA PRO A 15 12.74 -13.02 12.64
C PRO A 15 11.42 -12.45 12.13
N ASN A 16 10.35 -13.23 12.01
CA ASN A 16 9.04 -12.74 11.53
C ASN A 16 8.47 -11.66 12.47
N VAL A 17 8.68 -11.79 13.78
CA VAL A 17 8.23 -10.83 14.80
C VAL A 17 9.13 -9.58 14.89
N ASN A 18 10.32 -9.67 14.29
CA ASN A 18 11.35 -8.63 14.33
C ASN A 18 11.67 -8.05 12.95
N VAL A 19 10.83 -8.34 11.96
CA VAL A 19 10.88 -7.77 10.62
C VAL A 19 9.76 -6.76 10.48
N GLU A 20 10.11 -5.57 10.00
CA GLU A 20 9.20 -4.44 9.87
C GLU A 20 8.18 -4.64 8.76
N PHE A 21 6.94 -4.22 9.01
CA PHE A 21 5.84 -4.11 8.05
C PHE A 21 5.71 -5.31 7.10
N ARG A 22 5.83 -6.55 7.63
CA ARG A 22 5.80 -7.79 6.85
C ARG A 22 6.90 -7.87 5.77
N ASN A 23 8.08 -7.36 6.10
CA ASN A 23 9.25 -7.37 5.23
C ASN A 23 9.10 -6.50 3.97
N GLN A 24 8.30 -5.42 4.05
CA GLN A 24 7.98 -4.58 2.89
C GLN A 24 9.24 -4.00 2.24
N ALA A 25 10.23 -3.55 3.02
CA ALA A 25 11.46 -3.00 2.46
C ALA A 25 12.28 -4.03 1.67
N ALA A 26 12.41 -5.24 2.20
CA ALA A 26 13.12 -6.31 1.50
C ALA A 26 12.37 -6.75 0.24
N ALA A 27 11.04 -6.87 0.30
CA ALA A 27 10.22 -7.22 -0.87
C ALA A 27 10.33 -6.17 -1.98
N GLN A 28 10.34 -4.89 -1.63
CA GLN A 28 10.55 -3.80 -2.59
C GLN A 28 11.98 -3.82 -3.15
N THR A 29 13.00 -4.09 -2.34
CA THR A 29 14.39 -4.22 -2.81
C THR A 29 14.57 -5.44 -3.72
N ASP A 30 13.95 -6.57 -3.41
CA ASP A 30 13.98 -7.77 -4.25
C ASP A 30 13.32 -7.49 -5.61
N CYS A 31 12.14 -6.86 -5.62
CA CYS A 31 11.49 -6.41 -6.85
C CYS A 31 12.39 -5.46 -7.67
N LEU A 32 13.00 -4.46 -7.02
CA LEU A 32 13.96 -3.56 -7.67
C LEU A 32 15.07 -4.34 -8.39
N LEU A 33 15.70 -5.29 -7.70
CA LEU A 33 16.84 -6.04 -8.21
C LEU A 33 16.46 -6.99 -9.33
N GLN A 34 15.29 -7.65 -9.23
CA GLN A 34 14.80 -8.56 -10.27
C GLN A 34 14.54 -7.84 -11.59
N TYR A 35 13.99 -6.63 -11.54
CA TYR A 35 13.62 -5.87 -12.73
C TYR A 35 14.63 -4.79 -13.13
N LYS A 36 15.75 -4.66 -12.39
CA LYS A 36 16.74 -3.60 -12.55
C LYS A 36 17.23 -3.43 -13.98
N GLU A 37 17.48 -4.55 -14.66
CA GLU A 37 18.02 -4.60 -16.02
C GLU A 37 16.93 -4.70 -17.11
N SER A 38 15.64 -4.75 -16.73
CA SER A 38 14.52 -5.01 -17.64
C SER A 38 13.50 -3.87 -17.72
N ALA A 39 13.61 -2.85 -16.87
CA ALA A 39 12.67 -1.73 -16.82
C ALA A 39 13.40 -0.38 -16.91
N ASN A 40 12.80 0.59 -17.60
CA ASN A 40 13.29 1.98 -17.59
C ASN A 40 13.00 2.68 -16.26
N TYR A 41 11.85 2.36 -15.65
CA TYR A 41 11.38 2.96 -14.41
C TYR A 41 10.69 1.90 -13.56
N ILE A 42 10.87 1.95 -12.24
CA ILE A 42 10.19 1.06 -11.29
C ILE A 42 9.48 1.92 -10.25
N SER A 43 8.15 1.78 -10.17
CA SER A 43 7.30 2.50 -9.22
C SER A 43 6.99 1.64 -8.00
N PHE A 44 7.14 2.21 -6.81
CA PHE A 44 6.86 1.54 -5.54
C PHE A 44 5.71 2.24 -4.83
N VAL A 45 4.47 1.83 -5.08
CA VAL A 45 3.23 2.42 -4.54
C VAL A 45 2.46 1.42 -3.68
N ASP A 46 1.70 1.91 -2.69
CA ASP A 46 0.82 1.04 -1.89
C ASP A 46 -0.47 0.71 -2.68
N LEU A 47 -1.22 -0.32 -2.26
CA LEU A 47 -2.45 -0.74 -2.96
C LEU A 47 -3.59 0.28 -2.90
N ASP A 48 -3.54 1.18 -1.92
CA ASP A 48 -4.47 2.28 -1.71
C ASP A 48 -3.93 3.62 -2.26
N ASP A 49 -2.85 3.59 -3.04
CA ASP A 49 -2.26 4.74 -3.70
C ASP A 49 -2.61 4.75 -5.20
N VAL A 50 -3.08 5.91 -5.69
CA VAL A 50 -3.30 6.13 -7.12
C VAL A 50 -2.50 7.34 -7.57
N LEU A 51 -1.49 7.13 -8.42
CA LEU A 51 -0.78 8.21 -9.11
C LEU A 51 -1.46 8.46 -10.46
N ILE A 52 -1.98 9.66 -10.69
CA ILE A 52 -2.62 10.00 -11.97
C ILE A 52 -1.65 10.92 -12.73
N PRO A 53 -1.19 10.55 -13.94
CA PRO A 53 -0.35 11.44 -14.74
C PRO A 53 -1.00 12.82 -14.95
N ARG A 54 -0.20 13.87 -14.78
CA ARG A 54 -0.59 15.29 -14.91
C ARG A 54 0.28 16.05 -15.92
N ILE A 55 1.50 15.58 -16.14
CA ILE A 55 2.50 16.22 -17.01
C ILE A 55 2.53 15.52 -18.37
N GLY A 56 2.35 14.20 -18.37
CA GLY A 56 2.20 13.38 -19.57
C GLY A 56 0.83 12.69 -19.66
N ASN A 57 0.53 12.08 -20.79
CA ASN A 57 -0.72 11.34 -20.99
C ASN A 57 -0.62 9.87 -20.53
N SER A 58 0.57 9.43 -20.12
CA SER A 58 0.83 8.10 -19.60
C SER A 58 1.89 8.14 -18.50
N TYR A 59 2.00 7.08 -17.71
CA TYR A 59 3.09 6.94 -16.73
C TYR A 59 4.47 7.06 -17.39
N LEU A 60 4.66 6.44 -18.56
CA LEU A 60 5.92 6.50 -19.28
C LEU A 60 6.28 7.93 -19.67
N GLU A 61 5.33 8.67 -20.23
CA GLU A 61 5.53 10.08 -20.61
C GLU A 61 5.79 10.98 -19.39
N GLU A 62 5.03 10.80 -18.30
CA GLU A 62 5.21 11.53 -17.05
C GLU A 62 6.64 11.34 -16.51
N PHE A 63 7.08 10.08 -16.40
CA PHE A 63 8.37 9.75 -15.82
C PHE A 63 9.51 10.18 -16.75
N ALA A 64 9.39 9.90 -18.05
CA ALA A 64 10.38 10.33 -19.04
C ALA A 64 10.53 11.86 -19.07
N HIS A 65 9.42 12.61 -19.00
CA HIS A 65 9.48 14.07 -18.96
C HIS A 65 10.27 14.56 -17.75
N LEU A 66 9.99 14.02 -16.56
CA LEU A 66 10.67 14.43 -15.33
C LEU A 66 12.16 14.03 -15.33
N PHE A 67 12.48 12.77 -15.65
CA PHE A 67 13.88 12.33 -15.68
C PHE A 67 14.71 13.02 -16.76
N HIS A 68 14.15 13.30 -17.96
CA HIS A 68 14.88 14.04 -19.00
C HIS A 68 15.10 15.51 -18.64
N SER A 69 14.18 16.12 -17.89
CA SER A 69 14.30 17.52 -17.48
C SER A 69 15.38 17.72 -16.39
N MET A 70 15.81 16.64 -15.73
CA MET A 70 16.72 16.69 -14.59
C MET A 70 17.73 15.52 -14.64
N PRO A 71 18.92 15.72 -15.26
CA PRO A 71 19.83 14.62 -15.59
C PRO A 71 20.47 13.92 -14.36
N ASN A 72 20.48 14.56 -13.19
CA ASN A 72 21.10 14.04 -11.98
C ASN A 72 20.07 13.53 -10.95
N VAL A 73 18.99 12.90 -11.41
CA VAL A 73 17.93 12.36 -10.54
C VAL A 73 17.94 10.84 -10.56
N ALA A 74 18.15 10.21 -9.40
CA ALA A 74 18.07 8.75 -9.25
C ALA A 74 16.62 8.28 -9.11
N TYR A 75 15.77 9.07 -8.45
CA TYR A 75 14.36 8.76 -8.28
C TYR A 75 13.51 10.01 -8.09
N ILE A 76 12.26 9.88 -8.53
CA ILE A 76 11.22 10.87 -8.35
C ILE A 76 10.38 10.46 -7.15
N HIS A 77 10.11 11.41 -6.26
CA HIS A 77 9.30 11.23 -5.07
C HIS A 77 8.02 12.06 -5.18
N TYR A 78 6.88 11.42 -4.98
CA TYR A 78 5.55 12.04 -4.96
C TYR A 78 4.99 11.94 -3.55
N PHE A 79 4.59 13.07 -2.97
CA PHE A 79 3.86 13.06 -1.70
C PHE A 79 2.51 12.36 -1.84
N LYS A 80 2.02 11.79 -0.73
CA LYS A 80 0.69 11.22 -0.62
C LYS A 80 -0.27 12.26 -0.07
N GLU A 81 -1.40 12.43 -0.73
CA GLU A 81 -2.47 13.33 -0.30
C GLU A 81 -3.69 12.52 0.12
N ASN A 82 -4.04 12.62 1.40
CA ASN A 82 -5.13 11.84 1.97
C ASN A 82 -6.47 12.28 1.38
N VAL A 83 -7.25 11.33 0.88
CA VAL A 83 -8.62 11.60 0.46
C VAL A 83 -9.64 10.84 1.32
N ARG A 84 -10.84 11.44 1.39
CA ARG A 84 -12.07 10.81 1.86
C ARG A 84 -12.89 10.39 0.66
N LEU A 85 -13.49 9.22 0.74
CA LEU A 85 -14.38 8.69 -0.30
C LEU A 85 -15.48 7.85 0.32
N LYS A 86 -16.54 7.63 -0.46
CA LYS A 86 -17.69 6.80 -0.12
C LYS A 86 -17.69 5.58 -1.01
N ALA A 87 -18.05 4.43 -0.47
CA ALA A 87 -18.26 3.21 -1.23
C ALA A 87 -19.52 2.49 -0.75
N ALA A 88 -20.13 1.69 -1.62
CA ALA A 88 -21.29 0.89 -1.22
C ALA A 88 -20.87 -0.16 -0.20
N ARG A 89 -21.64 -0.31 0.89
CA ARG A 89 -21.42 -1.37 1.89
C ARG A 89 -21.62 -2.76 1.31
N ASN A 90 -22.58 -2.92 0.41
CA ASN A 90 -22.81 -4.18 -0.28
C ASN A 90 -21.96 -4.23 -1.55
N PRO A 91 -21.07 -5.23 -1.69
CA PRO A 91 -20.17 -5.33 -2.83
C PRO A 91 -20.88 -5.40 -4.18
N THR A 92 -22.07 -6.02 -4.24
CA THR A 92 -22.88 -6.11 -5.46
C THR A 92 -23.45 -4.78 -5.92
N GLN A 93 -23.38 -3.74 -5.08
CA GLN A 93 -23.81 -2.38 -5.38
C GLN A 93 -22.61 -1.43 -5.53
N PHE A 94 -21.39 -1.96 -5.50
CA PHE A 94 -20.18 -1.15 -5.65
C PHE A 94 -20.15 -0.50 -7.04
N SER A 95 -19.83 0.78 -7.07
CA SER A 95 -19.65 1.56 -8.29
C SER A 95 -18.35 2.33 -8.20
N LEU A 96 -17.43 2.08 -9.13
CA LEU A 96 -16.23 2.89 -9.29
C LEU A 96 -16.60 4.35 -9.57
N ARG A 97 -17.61 4.59 -10.42
CA ARG A 97 -18.10 5.94 -10.71
C ARG A 97 -18.53 6.66 -9.44
N GLY A 98 -19.36 6.04 -8.62
CA GLY A 98 -19.80 6.62 -7.35
C GLY A 98 -18.64 6.82 -6.37
N MET A 99 -17.73 5.85 -6.27
CA MET A 99 -16.57 5.94 -5.39
C MET A 99 -15.64 7.09 -5.78
N LEU A 100 -15.19 7.11 -7.04
CA LEU A 100 -14.30 8.14 -7.59
C LEU A 100 -14.97 9.51 -7.55
N GLY A 101 -16.26 9.60 -7.93
CA GLY A 101 -17.06 10.82 -7.88
C GLY A 101 -17.17 11.44 -6.49
N SER A 102 -17.00 10.64 -5.44
CA SER A 102 -17.10 11.10 -4.04
C SER A 102 -15.76 11.53 -3.41
N ILE A 103 -14.65 11.44 -4.15
CA ILE A 103 -13.32 11.77 -3.65
C ILE A 103 -13.25 13.24 -3.20
N GLN A 104 -12.74 13.45 -1.99
CA GLN A 104 -12.48 14.76 -1.41
C GLN A 104 -11.11 14.77 -0.72
N PHE A 105 -10.26 15.72 -1.09
CA PHE A 105 -8.95 15.89 -0.45
C PHE A 105 -9.11 16.37 0.99
N SER A 106 -8.35 15.74 1.90
CA SER A 106 -8.36 16.07 3.33
C SER A 106 -7.38 17.19 3.69
N GLN A 107 -6.58 17.68 2.73
CA GLN A 107 -5.51 18.67 2.94
C GLN A 107 -4.45 18.19 3.95
N VAL A 108 -4.19 16.88 3.98
CA VAL A 108 -3.17 16.25 4.82
C VAL A 108 -2.23 15.46 3.93
N SER A 109 -0.97 15.92 3.90
CA SER A 109 0.12 15.27 3.19
C SER A 109 0.84 14.28 4.10
N GLU A 110 1.19 13.12 3.55
CA GLU A 110 1.97 12.08 4.22
C GLU A 110 3.26 11.78 3.46
N THR A 111 4.16 11.03 4.10
CA THR A 111 5.38 10.54 3.45
C THR A 111 5.03 9.85 2.15
N GLY A 112 5.68 10.31 1.09
CA GLY A 112 5.40 9.91 -0.26
C GLY A 112 5.88 8.50 -0.62
N LYS A 113 5.79 8.25 -1.91
CA LYS A 113 6.32 7.06 -2.59
C LYS A 113 7.16 7.50 -3.78
N MET A 114 7.80 6.54 -4.42
CA MET A 114 8.80 6.83 -5.44
C MET A 114 8.65 6.07 -6.74
N VAL A 115 9.25 6.67 -7.77
CA VAL A 115 9.56 6.06 -9.06
C VAL A 115 11.06 6.14 -9.25
N ALA A 116 11.75 5.01 -9.30
CA ALA A 116 13.19 4.94 -9.45
C ALA A 116 13.58 4.77 -10.93
N ASP A 117 14.68 5.41 -11.30
CA ASP A 117 15.52 4.93 -12.40
C ASP A 117 16.42 3.82 -11.84
N PRO A 118 16.19 2.56 -12.25
CA PRO A 118 16.85 1.42 -11.62
C PRO A 118 18.37 1.42 -11.81
N ARG A 119 18.92 2.18 -12.76
CA ARG A 119 20.37 2.29 -12.98
C ARG A 119 21.09 2.91 -11.79
N TYR A 120 20.41 3.76 -11.02
CA TYR A 120 21.00 4.60 -9.98
C TYR A 120 20.58 4.23 -8.55
N VAL A 121 19.78 3.16 -8.40
CA VAL A 121 19.26 2.69 -7.10
C VAL A 121 19.53 1.19 -6.96
N ASN A 122 20.22 0.79 -5.89
CA ASN A 122 20.60 -0.62 -5.63
C ASN A 122 19.78 -1.27 -4.51
N CYS A 123 19.13 -0.48 -3.68
CA CYS A 123 18.20 -0.94 -2.65
C CYS A 123 17.18 0.16 -2.40
N THR A 124 16.05 -0.17 -1.78
CA THR A 124 15.06 0.82 -1.34
C THR A 124 14.54 0.50 0.06
N TRP A 125 13.90 1.48 0.68
CA TRP A 125 13.12 1.31 1.89
C TRP A 125 11.62 1.51 1.60
N ILE A 126 10.79 1.37 2.63
CA ILE A 126 9.31 1.41 2.58
C ILE A 126 8.74 2.61 1.81
N HIS A 127 9.43 3.75 1.86
CA HIS A 127 9.03 4.99 1.19
C HIS A 127 9.96 5.36 0.03
N PHE A 128 11.28 5.32 0.27
CA PHE A 128 12.32 5.69 -0.70
C PHE A 128 13.71 5.23 -0.19
N PRO A 129 14.75 5.12 -1.05
CA PRO A 129 16.09 4.71 -0.65
C PRO A 129 16.79 5.79 0.17
N THR A 130 17.64 5.35 1.10
CA THR A 130 18.55 6.22 1.85
C THR A 130 19.87 6.47 1.12
N ILE A 131 20.21 5.63 0.14
CA ILE A 131 21.46 5.67 -0.61
C ILE A 131 21.16 5.55 -2.10
N VAL A 132 21.77 6.41 -2.90
CA VAL A 132 21.71 6.41 -4.37
C VAL A 132 23.12 6.48 -4.94
N ALA A 133 23.26 6.26 -6.25
CA ALA A 133 24.53 6.39 -6.94
C ALA A 133 25.15 7.80 -6.76
N GLU A 134 26.48 7.86 -6.74
CA GLU A 134 27.22 9.12 -6.57
C GLU A 134 26.84 10.15 -7.65
N GLY A 135 26.66 11.41 -7.24
CA GLY A 135 26.24 12.50 -8.14
C GLY A 135 24.75 12.51 -8.51
N MET A 136 23.96 11.55 -8.02
CA MET A 136 22.53 11.49 -8.25
C MET A 136 21.74 11.93 -7.02
N GLU A 137 20.54 12.48 -7.24
CA GLU A 137 19.70 13.05 -6.19
C GLU A 137 18.25 12.57 -6.26
N ARG A 138 17.50 12.87 -5.19
CA ARG A 138 16.04 12.76 -5.17
C ARG A 138 15.43 14.01 -5.77
N TYR A 139 14.53 13.86 -6.73
CA TYR A 139 13.60 14.93 -7.09
C TYR A 139 12.26 14.75 -6.38
N THR A 140 11.77 15.77 -5.69
CA THR A 140 10.43 15.75 -5.09
C THR A 140 9.47 16.59 -5.93
N VAL A 141 8.45 15.94 -6.48
CA VAL A 141 7.44 16.63 -7.30
C VAL A 141 6.62 17.55 -6.39
N PRO A 142 6.50 18.86 -6.70
CA PRO A 142 5.63 19.75 -5.96
C PRO A 142 4.18 19.25 -5.99
N THR A 143 3.48 19.24 -4.85
CA THR A 143 2.09 18.75 -4.76
C THR A 143 1.14 19.48 -5.69
N ARG A 144 1.37 20.79 -5.93
CA ARG A 144 0.63 21.59 -6.92
C ARG A 144 0.75 21.06 -8.36
N THR A 145 1.85 20.39 -8.67
CA THR A 145 2.11 19.80 -9.98
C THR A 145 1.50 18.41 -10.04
N ASN A 146 1.88 17.52 -9.12
CA ASN A 146 1.27 16.20 -8.98
C ASN A 146 1.53 15.61 -7.58
N ALA A 147 0.65 14.72 -7.16
CA ALA A 147 0.72 13.99 -5.91
C ALA A 147 -0.06 12.68 -6.04
N ILE A 148 0.29 11.71 -5.20
CA ILE A 148 -0.44 10.45 -5.10
C ILE A 148 -1.77 10.71 -4.39
N THR A 149 -2.85 10.25 -4.99
CA THR A 149 -4.18 10.23 -4.38
C THR A 149 -4.26 9.02 -3.45
N HIS A 150 -4.07 9.23 -2.15
CA HIS A 150 -4.05 8.16 -1.15
C HIS A 150 -5.47 7.93 -0.60
N LEU A 151 -6.08 6.80 -0.95
CA LEU A 151 -7.48 6.43 -0.69
C LEU A 151 -7.73 6.04 0.78
N LYS A 152 -7.26 6.88 1.71
CA LYS A 152 -7.12 6.57 3.14
C LYS A 152 -8.44 6.41 3.89
N HIS A 153 -9.41 7.28 3.62
CA HIS A 153 -10.61 7.39 4.44
C HIS A 153 -11.85 6.98 3.66
N MET A 154 -12.05 5.66 3.53
CA MET A 154 -13.23 5.09 2.90
C MET A 154 -14.39 4.91 3.90
N ARG A 155 -15.56 5.46 3.57
CA ARG A 155 -16.80 5.28 4.33
C ARG A 155 -17.76 4.37 3.57
N LEU A 156 -18.20 3.29 4.21
CA LEU A 156 -19.19 2.37 3.65
C LEU A 156 -20.62 2.87 3.89
N GLU A 157 -21.28 3.29 2.81
CA GLU A 157 -22.65 3.78 2.84
C GLU A 157 -23.66 2.63 2.87
N PRO A 158 -24.73 2.73 3.68
CA PRO A 158 -25.82 1.76 3.67
C PRO A 158 -26.59 1.79 2.35
N ASN A 159 -27.35 0.72 2.10
CA ASN A 159 -28.14 0.55 0.88
C ASN A 159 -29.09 1.72 0.64
N GLY A 160 -29.21 2.13 -0.63
CA GLY A 160 -30.14 3.19 -1.04
C GLY A 160 -29.64 4.61 -0.76
N THR A 161 -28.45 4.78 -0.19
CA THR A 161 -27.81 6.10 -0.12
C THR A 161 -27.43 6.52 -1.53
N ALA A 162 -28.03 7.58 -2.06
CA ALA A 162 -27.67 8.13 -3.36
C ALA A 162 -26.21 8.57 -3.32
N ILE A 163 -25.35 7.85 -4.02
CA ILE A 163 -24.01 8.33 -4.36
C ILE A 163 -24.19 9.20 -5.60
N ASP A 164 -23.74 10.44 -5.55
CA ASP A 164 -23.82 11.33 -6.70
C ASP A 164 -22.94 10.77 -7.84
N LEU A 165 -23.60 10.19 -8.85
CA LEU A 165 -22.97 9.58 -10.01
C LEU A 165 -22.52 10.64 -11.05
N GLY A 166 -22.91 11.90 -10.87
CA GLY A 166 -22.60 12.99 -11.78
C GLY A 166 -21.37 13.81 -11.38
N ASN A 167 -20.90 13.69 -10.13
CA ASN A 167 -19.82 14.53 -9.62
C ASN A 167 -18.46 14.17 -10.25
N VAL A 168 -17.68 15.21 -10.58
CA VAL A 168 -16.29 15.07 -11.02
C VAL A 168 -15.40 15.63 -9.92
N PRO A 169 -14.57 14.79 -9.26
CA PRO A 169 -13.72 15.24 -8.18
C PRO A 169 -12.70 16.25 -8.71
N ALA A 170 -12.41 17.29 -7.94
CA ALA A 170 -11.36 18.26 -8.26
C ALA A 170 -10.02 17.81 -7.66
N TYR A 171 -8.92 18.09 -8.36
CA TYR A 171 -7.57 17.91 -7.84
C TYR A 171 -7.22 19.06 -6.90
N GLN A 172 -7.30 18.80 -5.60
CA GLN A 172 -7.10 19.83 -4.57
C GLN A 172 -6.15 19.33 -3.49
N PRO A 173 -4.87 19.08 -3.79
CA PRO A 173 -3.90 18.68 -2.79
C PRO A 173 -3.61 19.82 -1.81
N LYS A 174 -2.96 19.50 -0.68
CA LYS A 174 -2.42 20.51 0.22
C LYS A 174 -1.41 21.38 -0.52
N THR A 175 -1.80 22.61 -0.79
CA THR A 175 -0.93 23.64 -1.37
C THR A 175 -0.63 24.68 -0.30
N VAL A 176 0.63 25.11 -0.22
CA VAL A 176 1.06 26.18 0.72
C VAL A 176 0.61 27.56 0.22
N ASP A 177 0.33 27.68 -1.09
CA ASP A 177 -0.15 28.89 -1.75
C ASP A 177 -1.50 28.63 -2.43
N GLU A 178 -2.50 29.47 -2.14
CA GLU A 178 -3.94 29.36 -2.43
C GLU A 178 -4.35 29.31 -3.93
N LEU A 179 -3.41 29.15 -4.86
CA LEU A 179 -3.70 29.01 -6.28
C LEU A 179 -4.08 27.57 -6.61
N VAL A 180 -5.24 27.14 -6.09
CA VAL A 180 -5.85 25.85 -6.42
C VAL A 180 -6.41 25.94 -7.84
N SER A 181 -5.80 25.19 -8.76
CA SER A 181 -6.47 24.84 -10.00
C SER A 181 -7.66 23.94 -9.65
N ASN A 182 -8.89 24.39 -9.90
CA ASN A 182 -10.08 23.53 -9.84
C ASN A 182 -10.13 22.52 -11.01
N ALA A 183 -8.96 22.12 -11.53
CA ALA A 183 -8.85 21.10 -12.54
C ALA A 183 -9.43 19.78 -12.01
N PRO A 184 -10.11 19.02 -12.86
CA PRO A 184 -10.65 17.73 -12.47
C PRO A 184 -9.51 16.77 -12.08
N LEU A 185 -9.71 15.99 -11.01
CA LEU A 185 -8.84 14.89 -10.61
C LEU A 185 -8.78 13.84 -11.73
N LEU A 186 -9.94 13.50 -12.29
CA LEU A 186 -10.14 12.64 -13.46
C LEU A 186 -11.20 13.27 -14.35
N SER A 187 -11.10 13.11 -15.66
CA SER A 187 -12.18 13.54 -16.56
C SER A 187 -13.43 12.67 -16.36
N ARG A 188 -14.62 13.22 -16.67
CA ARG A 188 -15.88 12.43 -16.64
C ARG A 188 -15.78 11.21 -17.56
N GLN A 189 -15.19 11.38 -18.74
CA GLN A 189 -14.98 10.29 -19.68
C GLN A 189 -14.15 9.16 -19.06
N ALA A 190 -13.01 9.46 -18.41
CA ALA A 190 -12.17 8.46 -17.78
C ALA A 190 -12.91 7.72 -16.65
N ILE A 191 -13.73 8.42 -15.86
CA ILE A 191 -14.55 7.80 -14.82
C ILE A 191 -15.58 6.83 -15.43
N ASP A 192 -16.23 7.23 -16.52
CA ASP A 192 -17.22 6.40 -17.21
C ASP A 192 -16.57 5.17 -17.86
N GLU A 193 -15.38 5.31 -18.46
CA GLU A 193 -14.58 4.20 -18.98
C GLU A 193 -14.17 3.21 -17.89
N LEU A 194 -13.66 3.70 -16.75
CA LEU A 194 -13.31 2.85 -15.59
C LEU A 194 -14.52 2.08 -15.06
N GLN A 195 -15.70 2.71 -14.99
CA GLN A 195 -16.93 2.05 -14.57
C GLN A 195 -17.35 0.94 -15.55
N ALA A 196 -17.30 1.21 -16.86
CA ALA A 196 -17.62 0.21 -17.88
C ALA A 196 -16.67 -1.00 -17.82
N ASP A 197 -15.37 -0.74 -17.59
CA ASP A 197 -14.36 -1.78 -17.41
C ASP A 197 -14.61 -2.65 -16.17
N PHE A 198 -15.01 -2.02 -15.07
CA PHE A 198 -15.40 -2.73 -13.84
C PHE A 198 -16.66 -3.59 -14.04
N GLU A 199 -17.68 -3.09 -14.72
CA GLU A 199 -18.89 -3.86 -15.05
C GLU A 199 -18.57 -5.05 -15.96
N ARG A 200 -17.70 -4.84 -16.96
CA ARG A 200 -17.21 -5.93 -17.81
C ARG A 200 -16.46 -6.99 -17.01
N MET A 201 -15.62 -6.59 -16.06
CA MET A 201 -14.89 -7.53 -15.20
C MET A 201 -15.85 -8.30 -14.26
N THR A 202 -16.79 -7.61 -13.62
CA THR A 202 -17.70 -8.20 -12.63
C THR A 202 -18.80 -9.06 -13.24
N SER A 203 -19.11 -8.89 -14.51
CA SER A 203 -20.04 -9.77 -15.24
C SER A 203 -19.45 -11.14 -15.61
N LYS A 204 -18.13 -11.34 -15.48
CA LYS A 204 -17.51 -12.65 -15.68
C LYS A 204 -18.02 -13.64 -14.63
N PRO A 205 -18.43 -14.87 -15.00
CA PRO A 205 -19.02 -15.84 -14.07
C PRO A 205 -18.16 -16.09 -12.83
N GLU A 206 -16.84 -16.16 -12.99
CA GLU A 206 -15.89 -16.45 -11.90
C GLU A 206 -15.82 -15.30 -10.89
N VAL A 207 -16.07 -14.05 -11.33
CA VAL A 207 -16.04 -12.86 -10.48
C VAL A 207 -17.43 -12.61 -9.87
N ALA A 208 -18.48 -12.82 -10.66
CA ALA A 208 -19.87 -12.64 -10.24
C ALA A 208 -20.23 -13.53 -9.04
N GLN A 209 -19.64 -14.73 -8.93
CA GLN A 209 -19.80 -15.61 -7.76
C GLN A 209 -19.02 -15.15 -6.52
N ILE A 210 -17.93 -14.39 -6.69
CA ILE A 210 -17.08 -13.90 -5.59
C ILE A 210 -17.64 -12.62 -4.99
N LEU A 211 -18.11 -11.69 -5.85
CA LEU A 211 -18.51 -10.35 -5.43
C LEU A 211 -19.49 -10.33 -4.24
N PRO A 212 -20.59 -11.14 -4.23
CA PRO A 212 -21.53 -11.16 -3.10
C PRO A 212 -20.93 -11.61 -1.77
N ASN A 213 -19.82 -12.34 -1.80
CA ASN A 213 -19.13 -12.91 -0.63
C ASN A 213 -18.08 -11.97 -0.06
N LEU A 214 -17.80 -10.83 -0.71
CA LEU A 214 -16.83 -9.87 -0.18
C LEU A 214 -17.33 -9.23 1.14
N PRO A 215 -16.40 -8.88 2.06
CA PRO A 215 -16.77 -8.30 3.34
C PRO A 215 -17.54 -6.98 3.22
N ARG A 216 -18.55 -6.80 4.09
CA ARG A 216 -19.40 -5.59 4.17
C ARG A 216 -18.92 -4.59 5.23
N SER A 217 -17.71 -4.77 5.72
CA SER A 217 -17.07 -3.96 6.76
C SER A 217 -15.57 -4.11 6.66
N PHE A 218 -14.81 -3.28 7.38
CA PHE A 218 -13.36 -3.40 7.52
C PHE A 218 -13.02 -4.04 8.87
N PRO A 219 -13.13 -5.37 9.04
CA PRO A 219 -13.01 -6.00 10.34
C PRO A 219 -11.63 -5.81 10.98
N TYR A 220 -10.57 -5.84 10.17
CA TYR A 220 -9.19 -5.78 10.67
C TYR A 220 -8.60 -4.38 10.74
N LEU A 221 -9.16 -3.41 10.00
CA LEU A 221 -8.52 -2.09 9.80
C LEU A 221 -8.27 -1.36 11.13
N LYS A 222 -9.29 -1.27 11.99
CA LYS A 222 -9.16 -0.59 13.29
C LYS A 222 -8.16 -1.29 14.21
N ALA A 223 -8.19 -2.63 14.24
CA ALA A 223 -7.30 -3.41 15.10
C ALA A 223 -5.83 -3.27 14.67
N ILE A 224 -5.55 -3.34 13.37
CA ILE A 224 -4.21 -3.16 12.81
C ILE A 224 -3.71 -1.74 13.02
N ALA A 225 -4.54 -0.72 12.74
CA ALA A 225 -4.18 0.67 12.94
C ALA A 225 -3.82 0.97 14.41
N GLN A 226 -4.64 0.50 15.35
CA GLN A 226 -4.37 0.65 16.78
C GLN A 226 -3.09 -0.07 17.20
N CYS A 227 -2.88 -1.29 16.71
CA CYS A 227 -1.67 -2.06 16.99
C CYS A 227 -0.40 -1.33 16.53
N PHE A 228 -0.40 -0.76 15.32
CA PHE A 228 0.76 -0.01 14.80
C PHE A 228 0.95 1.31 15.53
N GLU A 229 -0.13 1.97 15.94
CA GLU A 229 -0.06 3.13 16.81
C GLU A 229 0.62 2.79 18.14
N ASP A 230 0.24 1.65 18.74
CA ASP A 230 0.72 1.23 20.05
C ASP A 230 2.13 0.67 20.08
N THR A 231 2.65 0.20 18.94
CA THR A 231 3.95 -0.45 18.83
C THR A 231 5.01 0.42 18.18
N PHE A 232 4.60 1.39 17.34
CA PHE A 232 5.51 2.15 16.49
C PHE A 232 5.17 3.64 16.42
N TYR A 233 4.03 4.03 15.85
CA TYR A 233 3.81 5.43 15.44
C TYR A 233 3.85 6.42 16.61
N LYS A 234 3.18 6.13 17.73
CA LYS A 234 3.19 7.05 18.89
C LYS A 234 4.59 7.30 19.44
N PHE A 235 5.45 6.29 19.41
CA PHE A 235 6.83 6.37 19.90
C PHE A 235 7.75 7.04 18.89
N HIS A 236 7.60 6.71 17.61
CA HIS A 236 8.33 7.33 16.52
C HIS A 236 8.11 8.85 16.48
N TYR A 237 6.84 9.28 16.48
CA TYR A 237 6.50 10.71 16.40
C TYR A 237 6.78 11.49 17.69
N SER A 238 6.92 10.82 18.83
CA SER A 238 7.34 11.45 20.10
C SER A 238 8.86 11.39 20.35
N GLY A 239 9.64 10.84 19.41
CA GLY A 239 11.10 10.69 19.55
C GLY A 239 11.54 9.62 20.55
N ARG A 240 10.60 8.79 21.05
CA ARG A 240 10.85 7.70 22.03
C ARG A 240 11.36 6.44 21.33
N ILE A 241 12.44 6.57 20.56
CA ILE A 241 12.95 5.51 19.67
C ILE A 241 13.29 4.21 20.41
N LYS A 242 13.77 4.28 21.65
CA LYS A 242 14.12 3.09 22.47
C LYS A 242 12.91 2.22 22.85
N GLU A 243 11.70 2.74 22.71
CA GLU A 243 10.46 2.06 23.05
C GLU A 243 9.74 1.50 21.83
N ILE A 244 10.27 1.79 20.63
CA ILE A 244 9.75 1.23 19.39
C ILE A 244 10.02 -0.28 19.37
N THR A 245 8.98 -1.04 19.03
CA THR A 245 9.12 -2.44 18.62
C THR A 245 8.98 -2.54 17.11
N CYS A 246 9.57 -3.57 16.48
CA CYS A 246 9.41 -3.77 15.04
C CYS A 246 7.91 -3.84 14.70
N PRO A 247 7.40 -2.93 13.86
CA PRO A 247 5.98 -2.88 13.54
C PRO A 247 5.65 -4.08 12.67
N GLY A 248 4.66 -4.88 13.06
CA GLY A 248 4.26 -6.06 12.30
C GLY A 248 2.92 -6.58 12.79
N PRO A 249 2.12 -7.21 11.90
CA PRO A 249 0.84 -7.80 12.30
C PRO A 249 1.03 -8.92 13.34
N ASP A 250 2.21 -9.54 13.39
CA ASP A 250 2.64 -10.61 14.31
C ASP A 250 2.47 -10.23 15.79
N ARG A 251 2.43 -8.93 16.08
CA ARG A 251 2.23 -8.37 17.42
C ARG A 251 0.78 -7.96 17.70
N CYS A 252 -0.10 -8.05 16.70
CA CYS A 252 -1.46 -7.56 16.77
C CYS A 252 -2.43 -8.66 17.18
N VAL A 253 -3.39 -8.29 18.03
CA VAL A 253 -4.55 -9.14 18.32
C VAL A 253 -5.64 -8.84 17.32
N LEU A 254 -5.87 -9.76 16.38
CA LEU A 254 -6.87 -9.61 15.34
C LEU A 254 -8.24 -10.16 15.79
N PRO A 255 -9.35 -9.50 15.41
CA PRO A 255 -10.69 -9.98 15.72
C PRO A 255 -11.00 -11.33 15.05
N ARG A 256 -11.78 -12.15 15.74
CA ARG A 256 -12.39 -13.39 15.22
C ARG A 256 -13.82 -13.15 14.73
N GLY A 257 -14.45 -14.17 14.16
CA GLY A 257 -15.78 -14.15 13.56
C GLY A 257 -15.78 -13.81 12.07
N TYR A 258 -14.63 -13.91 11.41
CA TYR A 258 -14.45 -13.56 10.00
C TYR A 258 -13.61 -14.62 9.30
N PRO A 259 -14.06 -15.19 8.18
CA PRO A 259 -13.25 -16.11 7.39
C PRO A 259 -11.92 -15.47 7.00
N CYS A 260 -10.82 -16.18 7.20
CA CYS A 260 -9.51 -15.75 6.73
C CYS A 260 -8.69 -16.95 6.25
N TYR A 261 -7.98 -16.76 5.15
CA TYR A 261 -7.03 -17.73 4.65
C TYR A 261 -5.68 -17.54 5.34
N ASN A 262 -5.30 -18.51 6.17
CA ASN A 262 -4.02 -18.54 6.84
C ASN A 262 -3.07 -19.48 6.10
N ALA A 263 -1.81 -19.08 5.99
CA ALA A 263 -0.76 -19.96 5.50
C ALA A 263 -0.48 -21.05 6.55
N MET A 264 -0.69 -22.30 6.15
CA MET A 264 -0.46 -23.49 6.97
C MET A 264 0.64 -24.32 6.33
N ALA A 265 1.49 -24.95 7.14
CA ALA A 265 2.53 -25.85 6.64
C ALA A 265 2.90 -26.90 7.69
N ASP A 266 3.48 -28.00 7.24
CA ASP A 266 4.09 -29.00 8.11
C ASP A 266 5.47 -28.49 8.54
N PHE A 267 5.65 -28.24 9.83
CA PHE A 267 6.92 -27.74 10.36
C PHE A 267 7.80 -28.89 10.83
N HIS A 268 9.01 -28.95 10.27
CA HIS A 268 10.03 -29.94 10.60
C HIS A 268 11.17 -29.26 11.33
N SER A 269 11.79 -30.00 12.25
CA SER A 269 12.96 -29.56 13.00
C SER A 269 14.01 -30.67 12.94
N PHE A 270 15.20 -30.35 12.47
CA PHE A 270 16.36 -31.24 12.49
C PHE A 270 17.46 -30.61 13.35
N GLY A 271 17.89 -31.32 14.39
CA GLY A 271 18.94 -30.87 15.30
C GLY A 271 19.81 -32.03 15.72
N ASN A 272 21.13 -31.86 15.65
CA ASN A 272 22.09 -32.93 15.98
C ASN A 272 22.85 -32.68 17.30
N ASN A 273 22.24 -31.95 18.25
CA ASN A 273 22.82 -31.55 19.54
C ASN A 273 24.18 -30.80 19.48
N THR A 274 24.64 -30.37 18.30
CA THR A 274 25.97 -29.76 18.09
C THR A 274 25.91 -28.33 17.53
N GLN A 275 25.05 -27.48 18.11
CA GLN A 275 24.97 -26.01 17.96
C GLN A 275 23.98 -25.45 16.92
N ILE A 276 23.43 -26.25 16.00
CA ILE A 276 22.47 -25.77 14.99
C ILE A 276 21.23 -26.66 14.94
N ASN A 277 20.06 -26.05 15.11
CA ASN A 277 18.75 -26.63 14.82
C ASN A 277 18.20 -25.97 13.56
N LEU A 278 17.88 -26.78 12.55
CA LEU A 278 17.34 -26.32 11.28
C LEU A 278 15.84 -26.61 11.24
N HIS A 279 15.04 -25.56 11.08
CA HIS A 279 13.58 -25.64 11.07
C HIS A 279 13.04 -25.25 9.71
N PHE A 280 12.37 -26.14 9.00
CA PHE A 280 11.82 -25.87 7.67
C PHE A 280 10.36 -26.27 7.58
N ALA A 281 9.65 -25.69 6.61
CA ALA A 281 8.25 -25.96 6.36
C ALA A 281 8.13 -26.73 5.05
N THR A 282 7.29 -27.76 5.03
CA THR A 282 6.89 -28.47 3.80
C THR A 282 5.37 -28.39 3.64
N ASN A 283 4.88 -28.72 2.46
CA ASN A 283 3.44 -28.81 2.18
C ASN A 283 2.68 -27.52 2.56
N SER A 284 3.22 -26.36 2.20
CA SER A 284 2.56 -25.09 2.45
C SER A 284 1.24 -25.02 1.68
N THR A 285 0.15 -24.77 2.39
CA THR A 285 -1.20 -24.60 1.85
C THR A 285 -1.86 -23.39 2.48
N PHE A 286 -2.93 -22.90 1.86
CA PHE A 286 -3.79 -21.89 2.48
C PHE A 286 -5.07 -22.57 2.95
N VAL A 287 -5.42 -22.36 4.22
CA VAL A 287 -6.62 -22.93 4.83
C VAL A 287 -7.48 -21.80 5.36
N GLU A 288 -8.78 -21.88 5.10
CA GLU A 288 -9.74 -20.95 5.68
C GLU A 288 -9.98 -21.30 7.16
N GLU A 289 -9.76 -20.33 8.04
CA GLU A 289 -10.01 -20.45 9.48
C GLU A 289 -10.80 -19.23 10.01
N ASP A 290 -11.26 -19.34 11.25
CA ASP A 290 -11.90 -18.23 11.97
C ASP A 290 -10.87 -17.19 12.45
N GLY A 291 -10.82 -16.07 11.72
CA GLY A 291 -9.93 -14.94 11.97
C GLY A 291 -8.55 -15.13 11.33
N CYS A 292 -7.97 -14.02 10.86
CA CYS A 292 -6.59 -14.03 10.40
C CYS A 292 -5.65 -14.26 11.58
N ARG A 293 -4.72 -15.19 11.41
CA ARG A 293 -3.60 -15.39 12.33
C ARG A 293 -2.44 -14.54 11.84
N PRO A 294 -1.77 -13.82 12.75
CA PRO A 294 -0.50 -13.22 12.46
C PRO A 294 0.55 -14.26 12.04
#